data_AF-A0A2D8T8Y6-F1
#
_entry.id   AF-A0A2D8T8Y6-F1
#
_cell.length_a   1.000
_cell.length_b   1.000
_cell.length_c   1.000
_cell.angle_alpha   90.00
_cell.angle_beta   90.00
_cell.angle_gamma   90.00
#
_symmetry.space_group_name_H-M   'P 1'
#
loop_
_entity.id
_entity.type
_entity.pdbx_description
1 polymer ?
#
loop_
_entity_poly.entity_id
_entity_poly.type
_entity_poly.pdbx_seq_one_letter_code
_entity_poly.pdbx_strand_id
1 'polypeptide(L)'
;MPRKRDTPSSIDRLLPSIQELIGRLRREGRTIDEIRAKLMELDVDVSRSALGRHVKSLADVQRRMRDSREIANALVNQFGDQPDNKLAQANIELMHSVVMQTLTHMEEDEDGNVRPLMLDPKEAMFLASALSSLSTAAKSTDDRLEKAEKRAATKATAEAAQKAVTAARAQGLSADGVAAIRHAVLGA
;
A
#
# COMPACT_ATOMS: atom_id res chain seq x y z
N MET A 1 1.70 -14.33 5.42
CA MET A 1 2.72 -14.09 6.47
C MET A 1 3.78 -15.18 6.37
N PRO A 2 5.09 -14.91 6.60
CA PRO A 2 6.06 -16.00 6.66
C PRO A 2 5.59 -16.97 7.73
N ARG A 3 5.47 -18.28 7.41
CA ARG A 3 5.04 -19.31 8.36
C ARG A 3 5.86 -19.14 9.63
N LYS A 4 5.19 -18.80 10.74
CA LYS A 4 5.82 -18.72 12.05
C LYS A 4 6.41 -20.11 12.29
N ARG A 5 7.74 -20.20 12.41
CA ARG A 5 8.39 -21.48 12.70
C ARG A 5 7.83 -21.96 14.04
N ASP A 6 7.23 -23.15 14.06
CA ASP A 6 6.71 -23.79 15.27
C ASP A 6 7.84 -24.13 16.27
N THR A 7 9.11 -23.96 15.89
CA THR A 7 10.25 -24.15 16.79
C THR A 7 11.35 -23.11 16.53
N PRO A 8 11.84 -22.39 17.57
CA PRO A 8 12.98 -21.48 17.45
C PRO A 8 14.24 -22.24 17.01
N SER A 9 14.95 -21.72 16.01
CA SER A 9 16.23 -22.28 15.56
C SER A 9 17.31 -22.11 16.64
N SER A 10 18.42 -22.83 16.52
CA SER A 10 19.56 -22.68 17.44
C SER A 10 20.11 -21.25 17.46
N ILE A 11 20.00 -20.51 16.34
CA ILE A 11 20.39 -19.10 16.26
C ILE A 11 19.41 -18.20 17.03
N ASP A 12 18.12 -18.51 16.99
CA ASP A 12 17.08 -17.70 17.65
C ASP A 12 17.13 -17.82 19.18
N ARG A 13 17.82 -18.84 19.70
CA ARG A 13 18.05 -19.07 21.13
C ARG A 13 19.32 -18.39 21.66
N LEU A 14 20.15 -17.81 20.78
CA LEU A 14 21.35 -17.09 21.18
C LEU A 14 20.99 -15.78 21.89
N LEU A 15 21.94 -15.24 22.66
CA LEU A 15 21.80 -13.93 23.26
C LEU A 15 21.47 -12.87 22.18
N PRO A 16 20.59 -11.89 22.47
CA PRO A 16 20.21 -10.85 21.50
C PRO A 16 21.41 -10.11 20.90
N SER A 17 22.45 -9.85 21.71
CA SER A 17 23.70 -9.21 21.27
C SER A 17 24.43 -10.00 20.17
N ILE A 18 24.38 -11.33 20.22
CA ILE A 18 24.98 -12.21 19.21
C ILE A 18 24.13 -12.23 17.94
N GLN A 19 22.80 -12.23 18.06
CA GLN A 19 21.90 -12.13 16.91
C GLN A 19 22.11 -10.80 16.17
N GLU A 20 22.24 -9.69 16.92
CA GLU A 20 22.54 -8.38 16.35
C GLU A 20 23.91 -8.34 15.66
N LEU A 21 24.92 -8.99 16.23
CA LEU A 21 26.25 -9.12 15.63
C LEU A 21 26.18 -9.87 14.29
N ILE A 22 25.47 -11.00 14.22
CA ILE A 22 25.24 -11.76 12.98
C ILE A 22 24.59 -10.86 11.93
N GLY A 23 23.55 -10.12 12.33
CA GLY A 23 22.86 -9.18 11.44
C GLY A 23 23.76 -8.05 10.95
N ARG A 24 24.63 -7.52 11.81
CA ARG A 24 25.59 -6.45 11.47
C ARG A 24 26.65 -6.93 10.49
N LEU A 25 27.34 -8.04 10.80
CA LEU A 25 28.36 -8.63 9.94
C LEU A 25 27.78 -8.97 8.56
N ARG A 26 26.53 -9.43 8.51
CA ARG A 26 25.87 -9.68 7.22
C ARG A 26 25.63 -8.40 6.42
N ARG A 27 25.25 -7.29 7.07
CA ARG A 27 25.10 -5.98 6.40
C ARG A 27 26.43 -5.44 5.87
N GLU A 28 27.53 -5.76 6.53
CA GLU A 28 28.89 -5.44 6.09
C GLU A 28 29.38 -6.32 4.91
N GLY A 29 28.54 -7.23 4.41
CA GLY A 29 28.85 -8.08 3.25
C GLY A 29 29.60 -9.36 3.59
N ARG A 30 29.78 -9.69 4.88
CA ARG A 30 30.46 -10.92 5.30
C ARG A 30 29.72 -12.17 4.81
N THR A 31 30.51 -13.16 4.42
CA THR A 31 30.07 -14.50 4.07
C THR A 31 29.64 -15.28 5.32
N ILE A 32 28.87 -16.36 5.13
CA ILE A 32 28.43 -17.23 6.23
C ILE A 32 29.64 -17.80 6.98
N ASP A 33 30.70 -18.16 6.25
CA ASP A 33 31.90 -18.77 6.83
C ASP A 33 32.73 -17.75 7.64
N GLU A 34 32.84 -16.50 7.18
CA GLU A 34 33.45 -15.41 7.97
C GLU A 34 32.65 -15.07 9.23
N ILE A 35 31.32 -15.02 9.12
CA ILE A 35 30.46 -14.76 10.28
C ILE A 35 30.64 -15.90 11.31
N ARG A 36 30.67 -17.16 10.84
CA ARG A 36 30.89 -18.31 11.70
C ARG A 36 32.27 -18.31 12.36
N ALA A 37 33.32 -17.94 11.63
CA ALA A 37 34.66 -17.77 12.20
C ALA A 37 34.67 -16.73 13.34
N LYS A 38 33.97 -15.61 13.14
CA LYS A 38 33.86 -14.57 14.17
C LYS A 38 33.06 -14.99 15.40
N LEU A 39 32.04 -15.84 15.22
CA LEU A 39 31.29 -16.42 16.33
C LEU A 39 32.11 -17.43 17.13
N MET A 40 32.97 -18.22 16.48
CA MET A 40 33.90 -19.14 17.15
C MET A 40 34.91 -18.39 18.03
N GLU A 41 35.41 -17.21 17.62
CA GLU A 41 36.26 -16.36 18.48
C GLU A 41 35.57 -15.92 19.78
N LEU A 42 34.24 -15.91 19.80
CA LEU A 42 33.41 -15.54 20.95
C LEU A 42 32.91 -16.77 21.73
N ASP A 43 33.47 -17.96 21.45
CA ASP A 43 33.08 -19.24 22.04
C ASP A 43 31.61 -19.62 21.77
N VAL A 44 31.08 -19.14 20.62
CA VAL A 44 29.72 -19.46 20.16
C VAL A 44 29.79 -20.43 18.99
N ASP A 45 29.55 -21.72 19.25
CA ASP A 45 29.47 -22.73 18.20
C ASP A 45 28.07 -22.81 17.59
N VAL A 46 28.00 -22.60 16.27
CA VAL A 46 26.78 -22.70 15.48
C VAL A 46 27.04 -23.48 14.21
N SER A 47 26.09 -24.34 13.84
CA SER A 47 26.17 -25.06 12.57
C SER A 47 26.03 -24.10 11.38
N ARG A 48 26.84 -24.35 10.34
CA ARG A 48 26.83 -23.58 9.09
C ARG A 48 25.43 -23.51 8.47
N SER A 49 24.68 -24.62 8.50
CA SER A 49 23.32 -24.69 7.96
C SER A 49 22.31 -23.87 8.77
N ALA A 50 22.44 -23.83 10.10
CA ALA A 50 21.58 -22.98 10.93
C ALA A 50 21.84 -21.49 10.67
N LEU A 51 23.12 -21.11 10.61
CA LEU A 51 23.54 -19.74 10.30
C LEU A 51 23.09 -19.33 8.89
N GLY A 52 23.27 -20.19 7.90
CA GLY A 52 22.84 -19.94 6.51
C GLY A 52 21.33 -19.71 6.38
N ARG A 53 20.50 -20.50 7.07
CA ARG A 53 19.05 -20.29 7.09
C ARG A 53 18.66 -18.97 7.76
N HIS A 54 19.32 -18.61 8.86
CA HIS A 54 19.06 -17.34 9.56
C HIS A 54 19.46 -16.14 8.68
N VAL A 55 20.65 -16.19 8.07
CA VAL A 55 21.14 -15.15 7.14
C VAL A 55 20.23 -15.01 5.92
N LYS A 56 19.75 -16.12 5.34
CA LYS A 56 18.75 -16.10 4.25
C LYS A 56 17.47 -15.38 4.68
N SER A 57 16.94 -15.74 5.86
CA SER A 57 15.75 -15.06 6.42
C SER A 57 15.98 -13.55 6.62
N LEU A 58 17.15 -13.14 7.11
CA LEU A 58 17.48 -11.72 7.26
C LEU A 58 17.53 -11.00 5.90
N ALA A 59 18.09 -11.64 4.88
CA ALA A 59 18.13 -11.08 3.52
C ALA A 59 16.72 -10.94 2.92
N ASP A 60 15.83 -11.90 3.16
CA ASP A 60 14.44 -11.86 2.70
C ASP A 60 13.66 -10.72 3.37
N VAL A 61 13.84 -10.53 4.69
CA VAL A 61 13.23 -9.41 5.41
C VAL A 61 13.76 -8.07 4.88
N GLN A 62 15.08 -7.95 4.69
CA GLN A 62 15.69 -6.73 4.15
C GLN A 62 15.20 -6.42 2.73
N ARG A 63 15.02 -7.43 1.88
CA ARG A 63 14.45 -7.27 0.54
C ARG A 63 13.04 -6.69 0.64
N ARG A 64 12.16 -7.32 1.41
CA ARG A 64 10.78 -6.84 1.62
C ARG A 64 10.72 -5.41 2.17
N MET A 65 11.63 -5.04 3.07
CA MET A 65 11.71 -3.67 3.59
C MET A 65 12.15 -2.66 2.53
N ARG A 66 13.08 -3.02 1.62
CA ARG A 66 13.46 -2.17 0.50
C ARG A 66 12.29 -2.01 -0.47
N ASP A 67 11.66 -3.10 -0.86
CA ASP A 67 10.51 -3.09 -1.77
C ASP A 67 9.38 -2.21 -1.19
N SER A 68 9.10 -2.35 0.11
CA SER A 68 8.11 -1.52 0.80
C SER A 68 8.48 -0.04 0.83
N ARG A 69 9.77 0.30 0.97
CA ARG A 69 10.24 1.69 0.91
C ARG A 69 10.16 2.27 -0.49
N GLU A 70 10.48 1.48 -1.50
CA GLU A 70 10.35 1.89 -2.90
C GLU A 70 8.89 2.19 -3.25
N ILE A 71 7.97 1.32 -2.84
CA ILE A 71 6.52 1.53 -2.99
C ILE A 71 6.09 2.81 -2.24
N ALA A 72 6.50 2.98 -0.99
CA ALA A 72 6.17 4.17 -0.21
C ALA A 72 6.70 5.46 -0.86
N ASN A 73 7.94 5.45 -1.36
CA ASN A 73 8.52 6.60 -2.04
C ASN A 73 7.82 6.90 -3.37
N ALA A 74 7.48 5.87 -4.15
CA ALA A 74 6.71 6.02 -5.38
C ALA A 74 5.33 6.64 -5.09
N LEU A 75 4.66 6.22 -4.02
CA LEU A 75 3.39 6.80 -3.59
C LEU A 75 3.52 8.26 -3.18
N VAL A 76 4.52 8.61 -2.37
CA VAL A 76 4.76 10.00 -1.97
C VAL A 76 5.07 10.87 -3.20
N ASN A 77 5.90 10.39 -4.12
CA ASN A 77 6.24 11.14 -5.33
C ASN A 77 5.03 11.34 -6.26
N GLN A 78 4.15 10.34 -6.36
CA GLN A 78 3.01 10.38 -7.28
C GLN A 78 1.77 11.07 -6.68
N PHE A 79 1.60 11.00 -5.35
CA PHE A 79 0.37 11.43 -4.67
C PHE A 79 0.58 12.42 -3.53
N GLY A 80 1.81 12.86 -3.23
CA GLY A 80 2.13 13.69 -2.06
C GLY A 80 1.33 14.99 -1.95
N ASP A 81 0.99 15.62 -3.09
CA ASP A 81 0.19 16.85 -3.16
C ASP A 81 -1.24 16.62 -3.71
N GLN A 82 -1.64 15.37 -3.91
CA GLN A 82 -2.94 15.05 -4.48
C GLN A 82 -4.04 15.07 -3.39
N PRO A 83 -5.30 15.43 -3.75
CA PRO A 83 -6.42 15.36 -2.81
C PRO A 83 -6.57 13.94 -2.21
N ASP A 84 -6.97 13.84 -0.94
CA ASP A 84 -7.14 12.58 -0.20
C ASP A 84 -7.85 11.46 -0.99
N ASN A 85 -8.80 11.84 -1.85
CA ASN A 85 -9.55 10.90 -2.68
C ASN A 85 -8.68 10.16 -3.72
N LYS A 86 -7.68 10.83 -4.31
CA LYS A 86 -6.75 10.22 -5.27
C LYS A 86 -5.77 9.27 -4.57
N LEU A 87 -5.35 9.59 -3.34
CA LEU A 87 -4.54 8.68 -2.52
C LEU A 87 -5.33 7.42 -2.16
N ALA A 88 -6.63 7.56 -1.84
CA ALA A 88 -7.51 6.42 -1.58
C ALA A 88 -7.67 5.52 -2.82
N GLN A 89 -7.87 6.10 -4.02
CA GLN A 89 -7.92 5.34 -5.28
C GLN A 89 -6.59 4.62 -5.56
N ALA A 90 -5.45 5.30 -5.39
CA ALA A 90 -4.13 4.70 -5.58
C ALA A 90 -3.87 3.49 -4.67
N ASN A 91 -4.28 3.57 -3.40
CA ASN A 91 -4.17 2.45 -2.47
C ASN A 91 -4.99 1.23 -2.92
N ILE A 92 -6.18 1.44 -3.48
CA ILE A 92 -7.02 0.36 -4.02
C ILE A 92 -6.33 -0.28 -5.24
N GLU A 93 -5.77 0.53 -6.14
CA GLU A 93 -5.04 0.04 -7.31
C GLU A 93 -3.79 -0.78 -6.92
N LEU A 94 -3.04 -0.32 -5.92
CA LEU A 94 -1.92 -1.09 -5.38
C LEU A 94 -2.35 -2.44 -4.82
N MET A 95 -3.47 -2.48 -4.09
CA MET A 95 -3.99 -3.75 -3.57
C MET A 95 -4.46 -4.69 -4.67
N HIS A 96 -5.07 -4.17 -5.74
CA HIS A 96 -5.33 -4.96 -6.94
C HIS A 96 -4.04 -5.50 -7.57
N SER A 97 -2.98 -4.69 -7.65
CA SER A 97 -1.69 -5.14 -8.17
C SER A 97 -1.10 -6.29 -7.35
N VAL A 98 -1.13 -6.19 -6.02
CA VAL A 98 -0.66 -7.27 -5.13
C VAL A 98 -1.49 -8.54 -5.28
N VAL A 99 -2.81 -8.43 -5.41
CA VAL A 99 -3.69 -9.57 -5.68
C VAL A 99 -3.34 -10.23 -7.01
N MET A 100 -3.16 -9.45 -8.08
CA MET A 100 -2.77 -9.98 -9.39
C MET A 100 -1.40 -10.65 -9.34
N GLN A 101 -0.41 -10.02 -8.70
CA GLN A 101 0.91 -10.61 -8.51
C GLN A 101 0.84 -11.94 -7.75
N THR A 102 -0.07 -12.04 -6.77
CA THR A 102 -0.29 -13.28 -6.01
C THR A 102 -0.90 -14.36 -6.92
N LEU A 103 -1.89 -14.02 -7.76
CA LEU A 103 -2.50 -14.96 -8.70
C LEU A 103 -1.54 -15.42 -9.79
N THR A 104 -0.61 -14.57 -10.22
CA THR A 104 0.41 -14.89 -11.22
C THR A 104 1.68 -15.50 -10.61
N HIS A 105 1.75 -15.63 -9.27
CA HIS A 105 2.90 -16.28 -8.66
C HIS A 105 2.95 -17.74 -9.08
N MET A 106 4.16 -18.17 -9.41
CA MET A 106 4.45 -19.57 -9.61
C MET A 106 5.11 -20.10 -8.34
N GLU A 107 4.61 -21.21 -7.83
CA GLU A 107 5.25 -21.96 -6.74
C GLU A 107 6.15 -23.05 -7.32
N GLU A 108 7.29 -23.25 -6.69
CA GLU A 108 8.19 -24.36 -6.97
C GLU A 108 7.80 -25.52 -6.03
N ASP A 109 7.47 -26.67 -6.58
CA ASP A 109 7.17 -27.87 -5.79
C ASP A 109 8.43 -28.50 -5.18
N GLU A 110 8.26 -29.53 -4.34
CA GLU A 110 9.38 -30.21 -3.68
C GLU A 110 10.36 -30.87 -4.67
N ASP A 111 9.94 -31.09 -5.92
CA ASP A 111 10.71 -31.67 -7.01
C ASP A 111 11.36 -30.61 -7.94
N GLY A 112 11.21 -29.32 -7.62
CA GLY A 112 11.78 -28.22 -8.42
C GLY A 112 10.95 -27.83 -9.64
N ASN A 113 9.72 -28.33 -9.78
CA ASN A 113 8.84 -27.92 -10.88
C ASN A 113 8.08 -26.65 -10.51
N VAL A 114 8.14 -25.69 -11.42
CA VAL A 114 7.42 -24.43 -11.32
C VAL A 114 5.97 -24.63 -11.77
N ARG A 115 5.01 -24.42 -10.88
CA ARG A 115 3.57 -24.56 -11.13
C ARG A 115 2.82 -23.29 -10.76
N PRO A 116 1.68 -22.98 -11.39
CA PRO A 116 0.82 -21.87 -10.97
C PRO A 116 0.36 -22.06 -9.52
N LEU A 117 0.20 -20.96 -8.79
CA LEU A 117 -0.37 -20.98 -7.44
C LEU A 117 -1.71 -21.73 -7.43
N MET A 118 -1.78 -22.82 -6.67
CA MET A 118 -3.03 -23.54 -6.43
C MET A 118 -3.64 -23.06 -5.12
N LEU A 119 -4.74 -22.33 -5.21
CA LEU A 119 -5.52 -21.90 -4.05
C LEU A 119 -6.47 -23.01 -3.61
N ASP A 120 -6.47 -23.34 -2.33
CA ASP A 120 -7.53 -24.18 -1.78
C ASP A 120 -8.89 -23.42 -1.78
N PRO A 121 -10.04 -24.11 -1.61
CA PRO A 121 -11.35 -23.44 -1.65
C PRO A 121 -11.50 -22.30 -0.63
N LYS A 122 -10.86 -22.40 0.54
CA LYS A 122 -10.92 -21.39 1.61
C LYS A 122 -10.05 -20.19 1.25
N GLU A 123 -8.87 -20.41 0.70
CA GLU A 123 -7.98 -19.37 0.19
C GLU A 123 -8.62 -18.62 -0.99
N ALA A 124 -9.25 -19.35 -1.91
CA ALA A 124 -10.03 -18.76 -3.00
C ALA A 124 -11.18 -17.90 -2.47
N MET A 125 -11.89 -18.36 -1.43
CA MET A 125 -12.96 -17.59 -0.79
C MET A 125 -12.45 -16.31 -0.11
N PHE A 126 -11.30 -16.38 0.59
CA PHE A 126 -10.68 -15.20 1.18
C PHE A 126 -10.26 -14.19 0.11
N LEU A 127 -9.69 -14.66 -1.00
CA LEU A 127 -9.30 -13.80 -2.11
C LEU A 127 -10.51 -13.13 -2.76
N ALA A 128 -11.58 -13.89 -3.01
CA ALA A 128 -12.83 -13.35 -3.55
C ALA A 128 -13.45 -12.30 -2.61
N SER A 129 -13.39 -12.53 -1.30
CA SER A 129 -13.87 -11.57 -0.30
C SER A 129 -13.02 -10.30 -0.27
N ALA A 130 -11.70 -10.43 -0.42
CA ALA A 130 -10.79 -9.29 -0.52
C ALA A 130 -11.08 -8.45 -1.78
N LEU A 131 -11.27 -9.09 -2.94
CA LEU A 131 -11.65 -8.44 -4.18
C LEU A 131 -13.01 -7.73 -4.09
N SER A 132 -14.01 -8.37 -3.46
CA SER A 132 -15.32 -7.74 -3.22
C SER A 132 -15.21 -6.50 -2.32
N SER A 133 -14.39 -6.59 -1.27
CA SER A 133 -14.12 -5.46 -0.37
C SER A 133 -13.42 -4.31 -1.10
N LEU A 134 -12.45 -4.59 -1.96
CA LEU A 134 -11.77 -3.59 -2.80
C LEU A 134 -12.74 -2.91 -3.77
N SER A 135 -13.60 -3.68 -4.45
CA SER A 135 -14.62 -3.13 -5.36
C SER A 135 -15.61 -2.21 -4.62
N THR A 136 -16.03 -2.60 -3.41
CA THR A 136 -16.91 -1.78 -2.57
C THR A 136 -16.22 -0.48 -2.13
N ALA A 137 -14.93 -0.56 -1.77
CA ALA A 137 -14.14 0.62 -1.42
C ALA A 137 -13.97 1.57 -2.61
N ALA A 138 -13.74 1.04 -3.82
CA ALA A 138 -13.64 1.84 -5.05
C ALA A 138 -14.93 2.60 -5.30
N LYS A 139 -16.08 1.90 -5.30
CA LYS A 139 -17.40 2.52 -5.45
C LYS A 139 -17.66 3.60 -4.42
N SER A 140 -17.35 3.35 -3.15
CA SER A 140 -17.54 4.36 -2.09
C SER A 140 -16.67 5.60 -2.30
N THR A 141 -15.49 5.45 -2.90
CA THR A 141 -14.57 6.55 -3.19
C THR A 141 -15.08 7.39 -4.36
N ASP A 142 -15.59 6.74 -5.40
CA ASP A 142 -16.22 7.41 -6.54
C ASP A 142 -17.51 8.14 -6.13
N ASP A 143 -18.36 7.51 -5.31
CA ASP A 143 -19.57 8.14 -4.78
C ASP A 143 -19.25 9.39 -3.95
N ARG A 144 -18.13 9.39 -3.22
CA ARG A 144 -17.67 10.55 -2.45
C ARG A 144 -17.17 11.65 -3.37
N LEU A 145 -16.43 11.30 -4.41
CA LEU A 145 -15.94 12.24 -5.42
C LEU A 145 -17.11 12.93 -6.12
N GLU A 146 -18.06 12.16 -6.63
CA GLU A 146 -19.24 12.69 -7.32
C GLU A 146 -20.05 13.62 -6.41
N LYS A 147 -20.23 13.25 -5.13
CA LYS A 147 -20.89 14.11 -4.15
C LYS A 147 -20.11 15.40 -3.87
N ALA A 148 -18.78 15.32 -3.79
CA ALA A 148 -17.94 16.49 -3.59
C ALA A 148 -18.00 17.44 -4.79
N GLU A 149 -17.94 16.92 -6.01
CA GLU A 149 -18.06 17.68 -7.25
C GLU A 149 -19.44 18.33 -7.37
N LYS A 150 -20.52 17.58 -7.11
CA LYS A 150 -21.88 18.14 -7.09
C LYS A 150 -22.01 19.27 -6.07
N ARG A 151 -21.51 19.10 -4.86
CA ARG A 151 -21.52 20.15 -3.82
C ARG A 151 -20.73 21.38 -4.24
N ALA A 152 -19.55 21.18 -4.84
CA ALA A 152 -18.72 22.26 -5.36
C ALA A 152 -19.43 23.01 -6.49
N ALA A 153 -20.04 22.30 -7.44
CA ALA A 153 -20.82 22.88 -8.52
C ALA A 153 -22.02 23.66 -7.97
N THR A 154 -22.82 23.08 -7.07
CA THR A 154 -23.96 23.78 -6.45
C THR A 154 -23.52 25.05 -5.73
N LYS A 155 -22.43 24.99 -4.96
CA LYS A 155 -21.88 26.16 -4.27
C LYS A 155 -21.40 27.22 -5.25
N ALA A 156 -20.67 26.84 -6.30
CA ALA A 156 -20.19 27.76 -7.33
C ALA A 156 -21.35 28.42 -8.09
N THR A 157 -22.38 27.67 -8.45
CA THR A 157 -23.58 28.22 -9.10
C THR A 157 -24.33 29.18 -8.19
N ALA A 158 -24.48 28.86 -6.89
CA ALA A 158 -25.10 29.76 -5.91
C ALA A 158 -24.29 31.06 -5.72
N GLU A 159 -22.97 30.96 -5.64
CA GLU A 159 -22.08 32.13 -5.56
C GLU A 159 -22.13 32.97 -6.83
N ALA A 160 -22.17 32.34 -8.02
CA ALA A 160 -22.31 33.02 -9.29
C ALA A 160 -23.65 33.75 -9.40
N ALA A 161 -24.76 33.10 -9.00
CA ALA A 161 -26.08 33.72 -8.95
C ALA A 161 -26.09 34.93 -8.01
N GLN A 162 -25.44 34.84 -6.86
CA GLN A 162 -25.36 35.96 -5.92
C GLN A 162 -24.51 37.11 -6.46
N LYS A 163 -23.37 36.82 -7.12
CA LYS A 163 -22.56 37.85 -7.79
C LYS A 163 -23.32 38.53 -8.92
N ALA A 164 -24.04 37.77 -9.74
CA ALA A 164 -24.87 38.29 -10.83
C ALA A 164 -25.98 39.21 -10.32
N VAL A 165 -26.66 38.82 -9.23
CA VAL A 165 -27.66 39.66 -8.56
C VAL A 165 -27.08 40.96 -8.05
N THR A 166 -25.92 40.91 -7.39
CA THR A 166 -25.24 42.12 -6.88
C THR A 166 -24.85 43.05 -8.01
N ALA A 167 -24.29 42.51 -9.11
CA ALA A 167 -23.92 43.30 -10.29
C ALA A 167 -25.15 43.91 -10.98
N ALA A 168 -26.23 43.16 -11.15
CA ALA A 168 -27.48 43.64 -11.75
C ALA A 168 -28.11 44.77 -10.93
N ARG A 169 -28.13 44.63 -9.59
CA ARG A 169 -28.59 45.69 -8.68
C ARG A 169 -27.72 46.96 -8.79
N ALA A 170 -26.40 46.79 -8.87
CA ALA A 170 -25.48 47.91 -9.02
C ALA A 170 -25.67 48.67 -10.35
N GLN A 171 -26.11 47.97 -11.41
CA GLN A 171 -26.46 48.57 -12.70
C GLN A 171 -27.88 49.16 -12.75
N GLY A 172 -28.63 49.14 -11.64
CA GLY A 172 -29.96 49.74 -11.58
C GLY A 172 -31.07 48.93 -12.25
N LEU A 173 -30.88 47.63 -12.47
CA LEU A 173 -31.95 46.78 -12.99
C LEU A 173 -33.12 46.71 -12.00
N SER A 174 -34.34 46.61 -12.56
CA SER A 174 -35.56 46.42 -11.79
C SER A 174 -35.53 45.10 -10.99
N ALA A 175 -36.35 45.01 -9.94
CA ALA A 175 -36.47 43.81 -9.13
C ALA A 175 -36.81 42.56 -9.98
N ASP A 176 -37.66 42.73 -10.98
CA ASP A 176 -38.05 41.66 -11.91
C ASP A 176 -36.88 41.23 -12.82
N GLY A 177 -36.07 42.18 -13.30
CA GLY A 177 -34.87 41.89 -14.09
C GLY A 177 -33.80 41.14 -13.28
N VAL A 178 -33.62 41.52 -12.01
CA VAL A 178 -32.71 40.82 -11.08
C VAL A 178 -33.21 39.40 -10.78
N ALA A 179 -34.53 39.23 -10.62
CA ALA A 179 -35.13 37.91 -10.43
C ALA A 179 -34.93 37.02 -11.66
N ALA A 180 -35.13 37.56 -12.87
CA ALA A 180 -34.92 36.84 -14.12
C ALA A 180 -33.46 36.38 -14.30
N ILE A 181 -32.47 37.23 -13.96
CA ILE A 181 -31.05 36.86 -14.01
C ILE A 181 -30.72 35.74 -13.01
N ARG A 182 -31.25 35.82 -11.79
CA ARG A 182 -31.06 34.76 -10.79
C ARG A 182 -31.63 33.42 -11.27
N HIS A 183 -32.84 33.46 -11.84
CA HIS A 183 -33.54 32.29 -12.40
C HIS A 183 -32.72 31.66 -13.54
N ALA A 184 -32.25 32.49 -14.48
CA ALA A 184 -31.43 32.04 -15.61
C ALA A 184 -30.10 31.39 -15.18
N VAL A 185 -29.45 31.89 -14.12
CA VAL A 185 -28.18 31.33 -13.62
C VAL A 185 -28.38 30.06 -12.81
N LEU A 186 -29.48 29.94 -12.07
CA LEU A 186 -29.79 28.75 -11.26
C LEU A 186 -30.46 27.63 -12.07
N GLY A 187 -31.03 27.95 -13.23
CA GLY A 187 -31.69 26.97 -14.12
C GLY A 187 -32.97 26.36 -13.55
N ALA A 188 -33.50 26.94 -12.47
CA ALA A 188 -34.87 26.73 -11.99
C ALA A 188 -35.74 27.79 -12.62
#